data_AF-A0A947A2V8-F1
#
_entry.id   AF-A0A947A2V8-F1
#
_cell.length_a   1.000
_cell.length_b   1.000
_cell.length_c   1.000
_cell.angle_alpha   90.00
_cell.angle_beta   90.00
_cell.angle_gamma   90.00
#
_symmetry.space_group_name_H-M   'P 1'
#
loop_
_entity.id
_entity.type
_entity.pdbx_description
1 polymer ?
#
loop_
_entity_poly.entity_id
_entity_poly.type
_entity_poly.pdbx_seq_one_letter_code
_entity_poly.pdbx_strand_id
1 'polypeptide(L)'
;VAILRNMEGLDDKQIGYGNEKAINQLLAHHGIVFKPEERKVWVSSNPYQMGEFVAYDLDEAFKIFENGLVDHSVAMVEENIPKSEFIQSKAFHDYEEFRKLEAEVKTQLSNKFAVPVDSAERLVKLNPHFWEAWFLAGKIYYDNAEYKNAVIHFKQAKRKEVTTLPDVGMIEKMIKKSYRRL
;
A
#
# COMPACT_ATOMS: atom_id res chain seq x y z
N VAL A 1 -6.16 16.90 -6.29
CA VAL A 1 -5.55 15.54 -6.15
C VAL A 1 -5.99 14.77 -4.90
N ALA A 2 -6.86 15.32 -4.03
CA ALA A 2 -7.22 14.66 -2.76
C ALA A 2 -7.73 13.23 -2.92
N ILE A 3 -8.60 12.97 -3.90
CA ILE A 3 -9.11 11.63 -4.20
C ILE A 3 -8.00 10.63 -4.61
N LEU A 4 -6.98 11.09 -5.34
CA LEU A 4 -5.81 10.28 -5.73
C LEU A 4 -4.85 10.03 -4.54
N ARG A 5 -5.05 10.71 -3.42
CA ARG A 5 -4.32 10.51 -2.16
C ARG A 5 -5.17 9.80 -1.11
N ASN A 6 -6.40 9.39 -1.45
CA ASN A 6 -7.29 8.73 -0.49
C ASN A 6 -6.91 7.25 -0.33
N MET A 7 -6.50 6.89 0.88
CA MET A 7 -6.09 5.54 1.29
C MET A 7 -7.19 4.79 2.08
N GLU A 8 -8.34 5.42 2.29
CA GLU A 8 -9.46 4.84 3.01
C GLU A 8 -10.30 3.94 2.10
N GLY A 9 -11.09 3.06 2.73
CA GLY A 9 -12.11 2.26 2.07
C GLY A 9 -13.43 3.03 1.90
N LEU A 10 -14.46 2.30 1.47
CA LEU A 10 -15.82 2.81 1.41
C LEU A 10 -16.25 3.41 2.77
N ASP A 11 -16.96 4.52 2.72
CA ASP A 11 -17.43 5.27 3.91
C ASP A 11 -16.28 5.67 4.86
N ASP A 12 -15.13 6.05 4.30
CA ASP A 12 -13.92 6.49 5.03
C ASP A 12 -13.41 5.46 6.04
N LYS A 13 -13.65 4.17 5.77
CA LYS A 13 -13.23 3.09 6.65
C LYS A 13 -11.72 2.87 6.58
N GLN A 14 -11.09 2.80 7.75
CA GLN A 14 -9.69 2.39 7.87
C GLN A 14 -9.51 0.89 7.56
N ILE A 15 -8.98 0.61 6.38
CA ILE A 15 -8.78 -0.75 5.84
C ILE A 15 -7.31 -1.20 5.80
N GLY A 16 -6.41 -0.32 6.28
CA GLY A 16 -4.97 -0.53 6.31
C GLY A 16 -4.27 -0.12 5.02
N TYR A 17 -3.04 0.36 5.16
CA TYR A 17 -2.23 0.78 4.01
C TYR A 17 -1.82 -0.43 3.17
N GLY A 18 -1.80 -0.30 1.84
CA GLY A 18 -1.59 -1.46 0.96
C GLY A 18 -2.85 -2.24 0.62
N ASN A 19 -4.04 -1.87 1.13
CA ASN A 19 -5.28 -2.58 0.84
C ASN A 19 -5.82 -2.23 -0.57
N GLU A 20 -6.04 -3.24 -1.41
CA GLU A 20 -6.48 -3.09 -2.80
C GLU A 20 -7.86 -2.43 -2.95
N LYS A 21 -8.64 -2.33 -1.87
CA LYS A 21 -9.95 -1.65 -1.88
C LYS A 21 -9.85 -0.13 -1.70
N ALA A 22 -8.67 0.42 -1.43
CA ALA A 22 -8.44 1.86 -1.43
C ALA A 22 -8.20 2.39 -2.85
N ILE A 23 -8.58 3.64 -3.12
CA ILE A 23 -8.22 4.31 -4.40
C ILE A 23 -6.70 4.42 -4.52
N ASN A 24 -6.05 4.86 -3.44
CA ASN A 24 -4.61 4.89 -3.34
C ASN A 24 -4.13 3.78 -2.38
N GLN A 25 -3.75 2.65 -2.98
CA GLN A 25 -3.17 1.51 -2.26
C GLN A 25 -1.74 1.79 -1.75
N LEU A 26 -1.12 2.95 -2.05
CA LEU A 26 0.32 3.20 -1.87
C LEU A 26 1.19 2.20 -2.65
N LEU A 27 0.72 1.80 -3.83
CA LEU A 27 1.44 0.91 -4.76
C LEU A 27 1.41 1.39 -6.21
N ALA A 28 0.57 2.38 -6.53
CA ALA A 28 0.51 2.96 -7.86
C ALA A 28 1.80 3.75 -8.16
N HIS A 29 2.33 3.57 -9.38
CA HIS A 29 3.54 4.23 -9.82
C HIS A 29 3.31 5.73 -10.08
N HIS A 30 2.18 6.07 -10.72
CA HIS A 30 1.84 7.46 -11.07
C HIS A 30 0.35 7.72 -10.90
N GLY A 31 0.02 8.96 -10.57
CA GLY A 31 -1.32 9.54 -10.66
C GLY A 31 -1.28 10.72 -11.63
N ILE A 32 -2.33 10.86 -12.44
CA ILE A 32 -2.42 11.93 -13.43
C ILE A 32 -3.75 12.66 -13.26
N VAL A 33 -3.71 13.99 -13.28
CA VAL A 33 -4.89 14.83 -13.38
C VAL A 33 -4.87 15.51 -14.73
N PHE A 34 -5.91 15.32 -15.52
CA PHE A 34 -6.13 16.04 -16.76
C PHE A 34 -7.15 17.15 -16.55
N LYS A 35 -6.87 18.32 -17.10
CA LYS A 35 -7.82 19.43 -17.25
C LYS A 35 -7.90 19.77 -18.75
N PRO A 36 -8.66 18.97 -19.54
CA PRO A 36 -8.51 18.94 -20.99
C PRO A 36 -8.88 20.25 -21.69
N GLU A 37 -9.90 20.95 -21.19
CA GLU A 37 -10.34 22.25 -21.75
C GLU A 37 -9.24 23.31 -21.67
N GLU A 38 -8.47 23.29 -20.58
CA GLU A 38 -7.32 24.18 -20.39
C GLU A 38 -6.01 23.58 -20.90
N ARG A 39 -6.04 22.37 -21.47
CA ARG A 39 -4.86 21.61 -21.90
C ARG A 39 -3.75 21.50 -20.85
N LYS A 40 -4.14 21.37 -19.58
CA LYS A 40 -3.22 21.20 -18.46
C LYS A 40 -3.21 19.77 -17.93
N VAL A 41 -2.04 19.31 -17.53
CA VAL A 41 -1.82 17.97 -16.97
C VAL A 41 -0.94 18.09 -15.73
N TRP A 42 -1.26 17.32 -14.69
CA TRP A 42 -0.40 17.14 -13.54
C TRP A 42 -0.02 15.68 -13.39
N VAL A 43 1.27 15.39 -13.22
CA VAL A 43 1.79 14.03 -13.04
C VAL A 43 2.46 13.90 -11.69
N SER A 44 2.09 12.88 -10.91
CA SER A 44 2.70 12.65 -9.59
C SER A 44 4.14 12.17 -9.71
N SER A 45 5.00 12.71 -8.84
CA SER A 45 6.36 12.26 -8.58
C SER A 45 6.40 11.30 -7.37
N ASN A 46 7.56 10.68 -7.17
CA ASN A 46 7.79 9.80 -6.02
C ASN A 46 7.70 10.54 -4.67
N PRO A 47 7.33 9.85 -3.57
CA PRO A 47 6.95 8.43 -3.49
C PRO A 47 5.48 8.20 -3.87
N TYR A 48 5.22 7.15 -4.65
CA TYR A 48 3.86 6.74 -5.09
C TYR A 48 3.09 7.90 -5.74
N GLN A 49 1.81 8.07 -5.36
CA GLN A 49 0.99 9.23 -5.69
C GLN A 49 1.05 10.33 -4.61
N MET A 50 1.94 10.19 -3.63
CA MET A 50 2.05 11.12 -2.50
C MET A 50 3.07 12.23 -2.75
N GLY A 51 3.97 12.07 -3.72
CA GLY A 51 4.89 13.13 -4.13
C GLY A 51 4.18 14.35 -4.71
N GLU A 52 4.99 15.31 -5.12
CA GLU A 52 4.52 16.51 -5.81
C GLU A 52 3.85 16.11 -7.13
N PHE A 53 2.74 16.77 -7.46
CA PHE A 53 2.13 16.68 -8.78
C PHE A 53 2.68 17.81 -9.64
N VAL A 54 3.55 17.45 -10.57
CA VAL A 54 4.26 18.37 -11.47
C VAL A 54 3.32 18.81 -12.58
N ALA A 55 3.15 20.12 -12.73
CA ALA A 55 2.22 20.71 -13.68
C ALA A 55 2.84 20.91 -15.06
N TYR A 56 2.05 20.70 -16.10
CA TYR A 56 2.39 20.93 -17.49
C TYR A 56 1.22 21.62 -18.19
N ASP A 57 1.51 22.71 -18.89
CA ASP A 57 0.63 23.28 -19.89
C ASP A 57 1.07 22.75 -21.26
N LEU A 58 0.17 22.08 -21.97
CA LEU A 58 0.52 21.42 -23.22
C LEU A 58 0.75 22.42 -24.36
N ASP A 59 0.10 23.59 -24.35
CA ASP A 59 0.32 24.61 -25.38
C ASP A 59 1.74 25.18 -25.24
N GLU A 60 2.18 25.48 -24.02
CA GLU A 60 3.56 25.94 -23.75
C GLU A 60 4.59 24.84 -24.05
N ALA A 61 4.35 23.61 -23.56
CA ALA A 61 5.28 22.50 -23.77
C ALA A 61 5.46 22.18 -25.27
N PHE A 62 4.38 22.09 -26.04
CA PHE A 62 4.46 21.78 -27.47
C PHE A 62 5.12 22.92 -28.26
N LYS A 63 4.86 24.18 -27.92
CA LYS A 63 5.54 25.33 -28.54
C LYS A 63 7.05 25.32 -28.30
N ILE A 64 7.51 24.86 -27.13
CA ILE A 64 8.94 24.66 -26.88
C ILE A 64 9.48 23.59 -27.83
N PHE A 65 8.78 22.46 -27.96
CA PHE A 65 9.23 21.34 -28.80
C PHE A 65 9.19 21.62 -30.31
N GLU A 66 8.39 22.58 -30.78
CA GLU A 66 8.46 23.07 -32.16
C GLU A 66 9.84 23.65 -32.52
N ASN A 67 10.59 24.16 -31.54
CA ASN A 67 11.95 24.67 -31.73
C ASN A 67 13.04 23.61 -31.56
N GLY A 68 12.66 22.34 -31.36
CA GLY A 68 13.57 21.21 -31.15
C GLY A 68 13.47 20.61 -29.75
N LEU A 69 14.18 19.50 -29.55
CA LEU A 69 14.25 18.83 -28.25
C LEU A 69 15.06 19.67 -27.25
N VAL A 70 14.59 19.69 -26.00
CA VAL A 70 15.27 20.36 -24.89
C VAL A 70 15.76 19.34 -23.86
N ASP A 71 16.83 19.70 -23.13
CA ASP A 71 17.46 18.90 -22.08
C ASP A 71 17.03 19.30 -20.66
N HIS A 72 16.08 20.23 -20.54
CA HIS A 72 15.52 20.73 -19.29
C HIS A 72 14.02 20.47 -19.18
N SER A 73 13.48 20.63 -17.97
CA SER A 73 12.05 20.46 -17.70
C SER A 73 11.21 21.56 -18.36
N VAL A 74 10.10 21.17 -18.97
CA VAL A 74 9.04 22.08 -19.50
C VAL A 74 7.87 22.25 -18.51
N ALA A 75 8.08 21.88 -17.24
CA ALA A 75 7.05 21.96 -16.21
C ALA A 75 6.78 23.41 -15.75
N MET A 76 5.55 23.66 -15.32
CA MET A 76 5.13 24.91 -14.69
C MET A 76 5.20 24.80 -13.17
N VAL A 77 6.38 25.08 -12.61
CA VAL A 77 6.66 24.87 -11.18
C VAL A 77 5.68 25.61 -10.25
N GLU A 78 5.26 26.83 -10.63
CA GLU A 78 4.32 27.65 -9.85
C GLU A 78 2.91 27.02 -9.73
N GLU A 79 2.55 26.11 -10.64
CA GLU A 79 1.28 25.37 -10.62
C GLU A 79 1.39 23.96 -10.05
N ASN A 80 2.57 23.57 -9.56
CA ASN A 80 2.75 22.28 -8.91
C ASN A 80 1.85 22.17 -7.68
N ILE A 81 1.29 20.97 -7.48
CA ILE A 81 0.57 20.67 -6.24
C ILE A 81 1.57 20.00 -5.29
N PRO A 82 1.81 20.57 -4.10
CA PRO A 82 2.86 20.10 -3.21
C PRO A 82 2.66 18.65 -2.78
N LYS A 83 3.76 17.98 -2.44
CA LYS A 83 3.76 16.63 -1.86
C LYS A 83 2.86 16.55 -0.63
N SER A 84 2.33 15.37 -0.37
CA SER A 84 1.49 15.10 0.80
C SER A 84 2.29 15.17 2.09
N GLU A 85 1.75 15.85 3.11
CA GLU A 85 2.32 15.84 4.47
C GLU A 85 2.35 14.43 5.08
N PHE A 86 1.50 13.52 4.58
CA PHE A 86 1.49 12.11 4.98
C PHE A 86 2.88 11.46 4.89
N ILE A 87 3.71 11.85 3.92
CA ILE A 87 5.06 11.29 3.72
C ILE A 87 5.97 11.56 4.95
N GLN A 88 5.69 12.62 5.70
CA GLN A 88 6.45 12.97 6.91
C GLN A 88 5.89 12.31 8.17
N SER A 89 4.75 11.62 8.06
CA SER A 89 4.07 11.02 9.20
C SER A 89 4.74 9.71 9.65
N LYS A 90 4.55 9.37 10.93
CA LYS A 90 4.90 8.05 11.46
C LYS A 90 4.18 6.93 10.70
N ALA A 91 2.94 7.16 10.27
CA ALA A 91 2.14 6.18 9.55
C ALA A 91 2.77 5.77 8.21
N PHE A 92 3.34 6.74 7.47
CA PHE A 92 4.08 6.44 6.24
C PHE A 92 5.38 5.68 6.54
N HIS A 93 6.12 6.08 7.58
CA HIS A 93 7.31 5.33 7.99
C HIS A 93 6.99 3.89 8.39
N ASP A 94 5.93 3.67 9.17
CA ASP A 94 5.48 2.34 9.58
C ASP A 94 5.07 1.49 8.36
N TYR A 95 4.41 2.10 7.38
CA TYR A 95 4.05 1.43 6.12
C TYR A 95 5.27 1.00 5.32
N GLU A 96 6.27 1.87 5.15
CA GLU A 96 7.51 1.52 4.43
C GLU A 96 8.27 0.38 5.12
N GLU A 97 8.32 0.38 6.45
CA GLU A 97 8.92 -0.71 7.22
C GLU A 97 8.08 -2.00 7.13
N PHE A 98 6.74 -1.88 7.13
CA PHE A 98 5.85 -3.00 6.90
C PHE A 98 6.13 -3.65 5.54
N ARG A 99 6.29 -2.86 4.47
CA ARG A 99 6.54 -3.38 3.11
C ARG A 99 7.83 -4.18 3.02
N LYS A 100 8.90 -3.72 3.67
CA LYS A 100 10.18 -4.44 3.73
C LYS A 100 10.02 -5.78 4.47
N LEU A 101 9.43 -5.74 5.67
CA LEU A 101 9.22 -6.92 6.49
C LEU A 101 8.27 -7.92 5.82
N GLU A 102 7.20 -7.43 5.20
CA GLU A 102 6.23 -8.22 4.45
C GLU A 102 6.92 -9.01 3.32
N ALA A 103 7.75 -8.34 2.51
CA ALA A 103 8.46 -8.98 1.40
C ALA A 103 9.45 -10.04 1.90
N GLU A 104 10.19 -9.75 2.97
CA GLU A 104 11.10 -10.69 3.62
C GLU A 104 10.36 -11.94 4.12
N VAL A 105 9.30 -11.74 4.91
CA VAL A 105 8.49 -12.82 5.48
C VAL A 105 7.83 -13.66 4.39
N LYS A 106 7.26 -13.04 3.34
CA LYS A 106 6.66 -13.76 2.21
C LYS A 106 7.69 -14.68 1.55
N THR A 107 8.92 -14.18 1.35
CA THR A 107 10.04 -14.93 0.76
C THR A 107 10.51 -16.08 1.66
N GLN A 108 10.64 -15.84 2.96
CA GLN A 108 11.04 -16.88 3.92
C GLN A 108 9.98 -17.99 4.00
N LEU A 109 8.69 -17.61 4.11
CA LEU A 109 7.58 -18.57 4.16
C LEU A 109 7.45 -19.39 2.87
N SER A 110 7.67 -18.79 1.68
CA SER A 110 7.63 -19.54 0.42
C SER A 110 8.76 -20.57 0.31
N ASN A 111 9.94 -20.21 0.83
CA ASN A 111 11.11 -21.07 0.86
C ASN A 111 11.14 -22.03 2.07
N LYS A 112 10.09 -22.02 2.91
CA LYS A 112 9.96 -22.82 4.14
C LYS A 112 11.11 -22.57 5.13
N PHE A 113 11.68 -21.37 5.13
CA PHE A 113 12.61 -20.96 6.16
C PHE A 113 11.87 -20.59 7.44
N ALA A 114 12.53 -20.81 8.58
CA ALA A 114 12.00 -20.39 9.87
C ALA A 114 11.92 -18.86 9.91
N VAL A 115 10.76 -18.35 10.31
CA VAL A 115 10.53 -16.92 10.53
C VAL A 115 10.43 -16.69 12.04
N PRO A 116 11.20 -15.74 12.61
CA PRO A 116 11.11 -15.42 14.03
C PRO A 116 9.71 -14.98 14.43
N VAL A 117 9.26 -15.41 15.61
CA VAL A 117 7.93 -15.05 16.14
C VAL A 117 7.79 -13.54 16.37
N ASP A 118 8.88 -12.82 16.65
CA ASP A 118 8.84 -11.34 16.78
C ASP A 118 8.30 -10.65 15.52
N SER A 119 8.51 -11.28 14.35
CA SER A 119 8.12 -10.70 13.07
C SER A 119 6.61 -10.65 12.94
N ALA A 120 5.89 -11.58 13.60
CA ALA A 120 4.44 -11.57 13.66
C ALA A 120 3.91 -10.33 14.40
N GLU A 121 4.50 -10.00 15.56
CA GLU A 121 4.11 -8.82 16.34
C GLU A 121 4.46 -7.52 15.60
N ARG A 122 5.63 -7.47 14.96
CA ARG A 122 6.06 -6.31 14.16
C ARG A 122 5.14 -6.07 12.97
N LEU A 123 4.75 -7.10 12.22
CA LEU A 123 3.81 -6.98 11.09
C LEU A 123 2.50 -6.31 11.52
N VAL A 124 1.90 -6.82 12.60
CA VAL A 124 0.64 -6.30 13.12
C VAL A 124 0.78 -4.88 13.66
N LYS A 125 1.89 -4.57 14.36
CA LYS A 125 2.14 -3.24 14.91
C LYS A 125 2.32 -2.18 13.81
N LEU A 126 3.02 -2.53 12.73
CA LEU A 126 3.31 -1.61 11.63
C LEU A 126 2.08 -1.35 10.75
N ASN A 127 1.16 -2.31 10.61
CA ASN A 127 -0.04 -2.13 9.80
C ASN A 127 -1.29 -2.82 10.39
N PRO A 128 -1.82 -2.31 11.52
CA PRO A 128 -2.81 -3.01 12.34
C PRO A 128 -4.20 -3.14 11.71
N HIS A 129 -4.49 -2.35 10.67
CA HIS A 129 -5.76 -2.37 9.96
C HIS A 129 -5.73 -3.27 8.72
N PHE A 130 -4.54 -3.59 8.21
CA PHE A 130 -4.40 -4.39 7.00
C PHE A 130 -4.56 -5.88 7.30
N TRP A 131 -5.45 -6.54 6.57
CA TRP A 131 -5.79 -7.94 6.82
C TRP A 131 -4.59 -8.87 6.63
N GLU A 132 -3.71 -8.58 5.66
CA GLU A 132 -2.59 -9.44 5.33
C GLU A 132 -1.51 -9.44 6.42
N ALA A 133 -1.33 -8.32 7.14
CA ALA A 133 -0.43 -8.26 8.29
C ALA A 133 -0.79 -9.31 9.35
N TRP A 134 -2.08 -9.40 9.69
CA TRP A 134 -2.61 -10.41 10.60
C TRP A 134 -2.55 -11.83 10.03
N PHE A 135 -2.77 -11.98 8.73
CA PHE A 135 -2.70 -13.28 8.07
C PHE A 135 -1.26 -13.84 8.09
N LEU A 136 -0.27 -13.03 7.74
CA LEU A 136 1.14 -13.41 7.79
C LEU A 136 1.59 -13.72 9.22
N ALA A 137 1.21 -12.90 10.20
CA ALA A 137 1.45 -13.19 11.62
C ALA A 137 0.88 -14.57 12.01
N GLY A 138 -0.36 -14.88 11.61
CA GLY A 138 -0.97 -16.20 11.83
C GLY A 138 -0.18 -17.34 11.17
N LYS A 139 0.37 -17.14 9.96
CA LYS A 139 1.24 -18.13 9.31
C LYS A 139 2.53 -18.36 10.08
N ILE A 140 3.18 -17.30 10.55
CA ILE A 140 4.41 -17.40 11.36
C ILE A 140 4.15 -18.24 12.63
N TYR A 141 3.09 -17.93 13.39
CA TYR A 141 2.72 -18.72 14.56
C TYR A 141 2.38 -20.17 14.20
N TYR A 142 1.69 -20.39 13.08
CA TYR A 142 1.33 -21.74 12.63
C TYR A 142 2.58 -22.58 12.32
N ASP A 143 3.56 -22.02 11.61
CA ASP A 143 4.79 -22.72 11.23
C ASP A 143 5.71 -22.96 12.43
N ASN A 144 5.62 -22.12 13.47
CA ASN A 144 6.28 -22.31 14.77
C ASN A 144 5.48 -23.23 15.75
N ALA A 145 4.43 -23.91 15.27
CA ALA A 145 3.56 -24.78 16.06
C ALA A 145 2.80 -24.10 17.22
N GLU A 146 2.73 -22.77 17.25
CA GLU A 146 1.94 -21.98 18.20
C GLU A 146 0.49 -21.85 17.73
N TYR A 147 -0.22 -22.98 17.63
CA TYR A 147 -1.53 -23.04 16.97
C TYR A 147 -2.61 -22.18 17.64
N LYS A 148 -2.52 -21.94 18.96
CA LYS A 148 -3.46 -21.03 19.66
C LYS A 148 -3.30 -19.60 19.16
N ASN A 149 -2.07 -19.11 19.07
CA ASN A 149 -1.76 -17.78 18.55
C ASN A 149 -2.11 -17.67 17.06
N ALA A 150 -1.85 -18.72 16.27
CA ALA A 150 -2.25 -18.76 14.86
C ALA A 150 -3.77 -18.56 14.68
N VAL A 151 -4.60 -19.29 15.44
CA VAL A 151 -6.07 -19.12 15.40
C VAL A 151 -6.48 -17.69 15.73
N ILE A 152 -5.88 -17.09 16.77
CA ILE A 152 -6.18 -15.71 17.18
C ILE A 152 -5.91 -14.75 16.02
N HIS A 153 -4.73 -14.83 15.40
CA HIS A 153 -4.32 -13.92 14.34
C HIS A 153 -5.11 -14.13 13.05
N PHE A 154 -5.39 -15.37 12.63
CA PHE A 154 -6.25 -15.61 11.47
C PHE A 154 -7.68 -15.10 11.69
N LYS A 155 -8.22 -15.20 12.91
CA LYS A 155 -9.52 -14.60 13.24
C LYS A 155 -9.49 -13.06 13.19
N GLN A 156 -8.38 -12.44 13.60
CA GLN A 156 -8.21 -10.99 13.45
C GLN A 156 -8.16 -10.61 11.97
N ALA A 157 -7.40 -11.33 11.14
CA ALA A 157 -7.36 -11.13 9.69
C ALA A 157 -8.76 -11.18 9.07
N LYS A 158 -9.57 -12.18 9.45
CA LYS A 158 -10.96 -12.33 8.97
C LYS A 158 -11.87 -11.14 9.33
N ARG A 159 -11.57 -10.43 10.44
CA ARG A 159 -12.35 -9.26 10.88
C ARG A 159 -11.95 -7.97 10.16
N LYS A 160 -10.79 -7.95 9.49
CA LYS A 160 -10.33 -6.81 8.68
C LYS A 160 -11.00 -6.83 7.31
N GLU A 161 -10.77 -5.77 6.55
CA GLU A 161 -11.28 -5.66 5.18
C GLU A 161 -10.44 -6.53 4.24
N VAL A 162 -10.84 -7.79 4.09
CA VAL A 162 -10.22 -8.74 3.15
C VAL A 162 -10.65 -8.41 1.72
N THR A 163 -9.71 -8.42 0.78
CA THR A 163 -9.92 -7.85 -0.56
C THR A 163 -10.58 -8.79 -1.54
N THR A 164 -10.38 -10.11 -1.39
CA THR A 164 -10.94 -11.10 -2.32
C THR A 164 -11.66 -12.26 -1.60
N LEU A 165 -12.64 -12.88 -2.27
CA LEU A 165 -13.29 -14.11 -1.78
C LEU A 165 -12.31 -15.29 -1.61
N PRO A 166 -11.35 -15.52 -2.53
CA PRO A 166 -10.27 -16.49 -2.31
C PRO A 166 -9.48 -16.27 -1.02
N ASP A 167 -9.14 -15.02 -0.68
CA ASP A 167 -8.40 -14.72 0.55
C ASP A 167 -9.23 -15.00 1.81
N VAL A 168 -10.53 -14.69 1.78
CA VAL A 168 -11.46 -15.06 2.85
C VAL A 168 -11.46 -16.59 3.03
N GLY A 169 -11.59 -17.34 1.93
CA GLY A 169 -11.55 -18.80 1.94
C GLY A 169 -10.22 -19.36 2.46
N MET A 170 -9.11 -18.74 2.10
CA MET A 170 -7.77 -19.09 2.59
C MET A 170 -7.66 -18.89 4.11
N ILE A 171 -8.11 -17.74 4.62
CA ILE A 171 -8.10 -17.44 6.06
C ILE A 171 -8.96 -18.47 6.82
N GLU A 172 -10.17 -18.77 6.34
CA GLU A 172 -11.05 -19.76 6.97
C GLU A 172 -10.45 -21.17 6.98
N LYS A 173 -9.80 -21.56 5.88
CA LYS A 173 -9.06 -22.82 5.78
C LYS A 173 -7.94 -22.88 6.82
N MET A 174 -7.19 -21.81 6.98
CA MET A 174 -6.11 -21.74 7.97
C MET A 174 -6.64 -21.81 9.40
N ILE A 175 -7.74 -21.11 9.74
CA ILE A 175 -8.42 -21.24 11.04
C ILE A 175 -8.77 -22.70 11.34
N LYS A 176 -9.44 -23.39 10.40
CA LYS A 176 -9.81 -24.81 10.55
C LYS A 176 -8.58 -25.70 10.72
N LYS A 177 -7.51 -25.46 9.95
CA LYS A 177 -6.25 -26.22 10.02
C LYS A 177 -5.57 -26.05 11.37
N SER A 178 -5.52 -24.84 11.91
CA SER A 178 -4.94 -24.55 13.23
C SER A 178 -5.74 -25.21 14.35
N TYR A 179 -7.07 -25.19 14.30
CA TYR A 179 -7.92 -25.89 15.28
C TYR A 179 -7.70 -27.40 15.32
N ARG A 180 -7.44 -28.06 14.19
CA ARG A 180 -7.15 -29.50 14.13
C ARG A 180 -5.80 -29.89 14.74
N ARG A 181 -4.96 -28.91 15.07
CA ARG A 181 -3.62 -29.10 15.64
C ARG A 181 -3.57 -28.75 17.14
N LEU A 182 -4.67 -28.25 17.70
CA LEU A 182 -4.87 -28.05 19.13
C LEU A 182 -5.33 -29.34 19.79
#